data_AF-A0A420H9K7-F1
#
_entry.id   AF-A0A420H9K7-F1
#
_cell.length_a   1.000
_cell.length_b   1.000
_cell.length_c   1.000
_cell.angle_alpha   90.00
_cell.angle_beta   90.00
_cell.angle_gamma   90.00
#
_symmetry.space_group_name_H-M   'P 1'
#
loop_
_entity.id
_entity.type
_entity.pdbx_description
1 polymer ?
#
loop_
_entity_poly.entity_id
_entity_poly.type
_entity_poly.pdbx_seq_one_letter_code
_entity_poly.pdbx_strand_id
1 'polypeptide(L)'
;MATSKLPDGGESSERAAKQISQSSAQEIDNYELPWHLNYKQRVEKYRPIVLDDIVGNTETIERLKIIARDGNMPHVIISGMPGIGKTTSVLCLARQLLGDSYKEAVLELNASDERGIDVVRNRIKGFAQKKVTLPQGRHKLVVLDEADSMTSGAQQALRRIMEIYSSTTRFAFACNQSNKIIEPLQSRCAILRYARLTDAQVVTRLMHIIDAEKVKYNDEGLAALIFSAEGDMRQAINNLQSTFAGFDFVSGDNVFKVVDSPHPIKVQAMIKACYEGKVSVALDILGELWNLGYSSHDIISTMFRVTKTIPTLSEHSKLEFIKEIGFTHMKVLEGMHTLLQLSGCVARLARLNMDPKLFGATKS
;
A
#
# COMPACT_ATOMS: atom_id res chain seq x y z
N MET A 1 34.53 -67.90 -29.59
CA MET A 1 34.34 -66.52 -29.09
C MET A 1 33.38 -65.82 -30.03
N ALA A 2 32.13 -65.64 -29.59
CA ALA A 2 31.10 -64.93 -30.33
C ALA A 2 30.41 -63.98 -29.35
N THR A 3 30.35 -62.69 -29.67
CA THR A 3 29.46 -61.73 -29.01
C THR A 3 28.88 -60.79 -30.05
N SER A 4 27.55 -60.77 -30.09
CA SER A 4 26.66 -60.00 -30.95
C SER A 4 26.39 -58.59 -30.39
N LYS A 5 26.19 -57.63 -31.29
CA LYS A 5 25.81 -56.23 -31.05
C LYS A 5 24.40 -56.09 -30.43
N LEU A 6 24.24 -55.08 -29.57
CA LEU A 6 22.97 -54.43 -29.21
C LEU A 6 23.06 -52.93 -29.61
N PRO A 7 21.98 -52.25 -30.04
CA PRO A 7 22.03 -50.87 -30.53
C PRO A 7 21.75 -49.80 -29.45
N ASP A 8 22.31 -48.61 -29.68
CA ASP A 8 22.16 -47.36 -28.93
C ASP A 8 20.70 -46.99 -28.64
N GLY A 9 20.39 -46.76 -27.37
CA GLY A 9 19.18 -46.10 -26.90
C GLY A 9 19.53 -44.79 -26.20
N GLY A 10 19.27 -43.65 -26.85
CA GLY A 10 19.58 -42.35 -26.27
C GLY A 10 18.93 -41.10 -26.90
N GLU A 11 18.23 -41.19 -28.03
CA GLU A 11 17.78 -39.98 -28.77
C GLU A 11 16.26 -39.71 -28.76
N SER A 12 15.42 -40.61 -28.25
CA SER A 12 13.96 -40.46 -28.29
C SER A 12 13.39 -39.59 -27.15
N SER A 13 14.02 -39.59 -25.98
CA SER A 13 13.52 -38.89 -24.78
C SER A 13 13.74 -37.37 -24.84
N GLU A 14 14.84 -36.91 -25.43
CA GLU A 14 15.16 -35.47 -25.52
C GLU A 14 14.34 -34.75 -26.61
N ARG A 15 13.99 -35.45 -27.69
CA ARG A 15 13.12 -34.90 -28.76
C ARG A 15 11.67 -34.79 -28.29
N ALA A 16 11.18 -35.74 -27.51
CA ALA A 16 9.86 -35.65 -26.87
C ALA A 16 9.79 -34.51 -25.86
N ALA A 17 10.83 -34.31 -25.04
CA ALA A 17 10.89 -33.20 -24.08
C ALA A 17 10.98 -31.81 -24.76
N LYS A 18 11.68 -31.71 -25.90
CA LYS A 18 11.72 -30.47 -26.71
C LYS A 18 10.41 -30.18 -27.45
N GLN A 19 9.69 -31.20 -27.92
CA GLN A 19 8.38 -30.99 -28.57
C GLN A 19 7.30 -30.57 -27.56
N ILE A 20 7.30 -31.14 -26.35
CA ILE A 20 6.34 -30.77 -25.29
C ILE A 20 6.59 -29.34 -24.78
N SER A 21 7.86 -28.91 -24.70
CA SER A 21 8.21 -27.54 -24.25
C SER A 21 8.01 -26.46 -25.31
N GLN A 22 7.97 -26.81 -26.60
CA GLN A 22 7.72 -25.87 -27.69
C GLN A 22 6.24 -25.76 -28.06
N SER A 23 5.43 -26.79 -27.81
CA SER A 23 3.98 -26.73 -28.07
C SER A 23 3.16 -26.05 -26.96
N SER A 24 3.73 -25.84 -25.77
CA SER A 24 3.04 -25.22 -24.62
C SER A 24 3.23 -23.70 -24.52
N ALA A 25 3.94 -23.07 -25.45
CA ALA A 25 4.30 -21.64 -25.40
C ALA A 25 3.52 -20.76 -26.40
N GLN A 26 2.66 -21.35 -27.23
CA GLN A 26 1.84 -20.65 -28.21
C GLN A 26 0.39 -21.10 -28.07
N GLU A 27 -0.33 -20.47 -27.14
CA GLU A 27 -1.81 -20.39 -27.00
C GLU A 27 -2.21 -20.10 -25.53
N ILE A 28 -1.65 -19.05 -24.93
CA ILE A 28 -2.15 -18.47 -23.67
C ILE A 28 -2.36 -16.97 -23.86
N ASP A 29 -2.96 -16.60 -24.99
CA ASP A 29 -3.39 -15.22 -25.26
C ASP A 29 -4.88 -15.30 -25.62
N ASN A 30 -5.72 -14.66 -24.80
CA ASN A 30 -7.20 -14.59 -24.89
C ASN A 30 -8.08 -15.66 -24.22
N TYR A 31 -7.76 -16.09 -22.99
CA TYR A 31 -8.82 -16.47 -22.04
C TYR A 31 -9.01 -15.35 -21.02
N GLU A 32 -10.10 -14.57 -21.15
CA GLU A 32 -10.60 -13.76 -20.04
C GLU A 32 -11.05 -14.73 -18.95
N LEU A 33 -10.16 -14.94 -17.98
CA LEU A 33 -10.43 -15.79 -16.83
C LEU A 33 -11.62 -15.24 -16.02
N PRO A 34 -12.47 -16.11 -15.46
CA PRO A 34 -13.57 -15.70 -14.61
C PRO A 34 -13.11 -14.80 -13.46
N TRP A 35 -13.98 -13.85 -13.11
CA TRP A 35 -13.81 -12.73 -12.19
C TRP A 35 -13.11 -13.01 -10.83
N HIS A 36 -13.09 -14.27 -10.37
CA HIS A 36 -12.57 -14.75 -9.08
C HIS A 36 -11.19 -15.41 -9.16
N LEU A 37 -10.64 -15.68 -10.36
CA LEU A 37 -9.44 -16.52 -10.54
C LEU A 37 -8.12 -15.78 -10.78
N ASN A 38 -8.13 -14.45 -10.93
CA ASN A 38 -6.90 -13.70 -11.26
C ASN A 38 -6.58 -12.57 -10.25
N TYR A 39 -5.96 -12.95 -9.14
CA TYR A 39 -5.60 -12.07 -8.01
C TYR A 39 -4.75 -10.84 -8.43
N LYS A 40 -3.89 -11.00 -9.45
CA LYS A 40 -2.93 -9.96 -9.87
C LYS A 40 -3.57 -8.84 -10.72
N GLN A 41 -4.80 -9.02 -11.20
CA GLN A 41 -5.34 -8.20 -12.30
C GLN A 41 -6.19 -7.00 -11.88
N ARG A 42 -6.90 -6.96 -10.73
CA ARG A 42 -7.92 -5.91 -10.53
C ARG A 42 -7.39 -4.54 -10.13
N VAL A 43 -6.43 -4.46 -9.19
CA VAL A 43 -5.78 -3.18 -8.84
C VAL A 43 -5.12 -2.57 -10.08
N GLU A 44 -4.53 -3.41 -10.93
CA GLU A 44 -3.94 -2.98 -12.20
C GLU A 44 -4.98 -2.66 -13.28
N LYS A 45 -6.07 -3.43 -13.39
CA LYS A 45 -7.17 -3.21 -14.35
C LYS A 45 -7.86 -1.88 -14.11
N TYR A 46 -8.10 -1.53 -12.84
CA TYR A 46 -8.69 -0.27 -12.44
C TYR A 46 -7.66 0.81 -12.11
N ARG A 47 -6.38 0.61 -12.46
CA ARG A 47 -5.35 1.64 -12.32
C ARG A 47 -5.71 2.82 -13.24
N PRO A 48 -5.86 4.04 -12.70
CA PRO A 48 -6.07 5.24 -13.50
C PRO A 48 -5.08 5.35 -14.66
N ILE A 49 -5.59 5.70 -15.84
CA ILE A 49 -4.78 5.90 -17.05
C ILE A 49 -4.54 7.38 -17.31
N VAL A 50 -5.50 8.23 -16.94
CA VAL A 50 -5.46 9.69 -17.06
C VAL A 50 -5.38 10.35 -15.69
N LEU A 51 -4.78 11.55 -15.63
CA LEU A 51 -4.68 12.33 -14.39
C LEU A 51 -6.05 12.72 -13.80
N ASP A 52 -7.10 12.75 -14.62
CA ASP A 52 -8.46 13.06 -14.19
C ASP A 52 -9.12 11.93 -13.38
N ASP A 53 -8.69 10.68 -13.57
CA ASP A 53 -9.23 9.51 -12.89
C ASP A 53 -8.62 9.29 -11.49
N ILE A 54 -7.54 10.01 -11.17
CA ILE A 54 -6.85 9.89 -9.90
C ILE A 54 -7.63 10.67 -8.84
N VAL A 55 -8.00 9.96 -7.78
CA VAL A 55 -8.75 10.55 -6.67
C VAL A 55 -7.80 10.97 -5.55
N GLY A 56 -8.07 12.14 -4.94
CA GLY A 56 -7.31 12.70 -3.82
C GLY A 56 -6.20 13.65 -4.23
N ASN A 57 -5.62 14.37 -3.25
CA ASN A 57 -4.51 15.30 -3.48
C ASN A 57 -4.74 16.27 -4.66
N THR A 58 -5.94 16.86 -4.75
CA THR A 58 -6.41 17.66 -5.90
C THR A 58 -5.43 18.76 -6.31
N GLU A 59 -4.91 19.51 -5.34
CA GLU A 59 -3.92 20.58 -5.57
C GLU A 59 -2.65 20.05 -6.27
N THR A 60 -2.17 18.87 -5.87
CA THR A 60 -0.97 18.28 -6.46
C THR A 60 -1.27 17.74 -7.86
N ILE A 61 -2.44 17.14 -8.06
CA ILE A 61 -2.88 16.67 -9.38
C ILE A 61 -3.07 17.84 -10.35
N GLU A 62 -3.63 18.96 -9.92
CA GLU A 62 -3.78 20.17 -10.73
C GLU A 62 -2.43 20.72 -11.17
N ARG A 63 -1.44 20.76 -10.27
CA ARG A 63 -0.05 21.10 -10.64
C ARG A 63 0.52 20.15 -11.68
N LEU A 64 0.30 18.84 -11.53
CA LEU A 64 0.72 17.85 -12.52
C LEU A 64 0.03 18.06 -13.88
N LYS A 65 -1.25 18.44 -13.89
CA LYS A 65 -2.00 18.76 -15.12
C LYS A 65 -1.45 20.00 -15.82
N ILE A 66 -1.08 21.04 -15.07
CA ILE A 66 -0.42 22.23 -15.64
C ILE A 66 0.91 21.83 -16.29
N ILE A 67 1.73 21.05 -15.57
CA ILE A 67 3.00 20.55 -16.09
C ILE A 67 2.81 19.69 -17.35
N ALA A 68 1.76 18.86 -17.38
CA ALA A 68 1.41 18.03 -18.54
C ALA A 68 1.04 18.86 -19.79
N ARG A 69 0.45 20.04 -19.59
CA ARG A 69 0.11 20.99 -20.67
C ARG A 69 1.35 21.73 -21.15
N ASP A 70 2.10 22.34 -20.24
CA ASP A 70 3.25 23.19 -20.54
C ASP A 70 4.47 22.41 -21.06
N GLY A 71 4.58 21.13 -20.69
CA GLY A 71 5.64 20.22 -21.15
C GLY A 71 7.00 20.37 -20.45
N ASN A 72 7.29 21.53 -19.85
CA ASN A 72 8.54 21.77 -19.12
C ASN A 72 8.49 21.21 -17.69
N MET A 73 8.46 19.88 -17.56
CA MET A 73 8.39 19.19 -16.27
C MET A 73 9.73 19.24 -15.51
N PRO A 74 9.86 19.88 -14.33
CA PRO A 74 11.07 19.81 -13.51
C PRO A 74 11.36 18.37 -13.05
N HIS A 75 12.53 18.10 -12.46
CA HIS A 75 12.68 16.84 -11.73
C HIS A 75 11.68 16.82 -10.57
N VAL A 76 10.98 15.73 -10.34
CA VAL A 76 9.93 15.63 -9.32
C VAL A 76 10.20 14.49 -8.35
N ILE A 77 9.95 14.72 -7.07
CA ILE A 77 9.90 13.68 -6.03
C ILE A 77 8.47 13.66 -5.50
N ILE A 78 7.77 12.55 -5.70
CA ILE A 78 6.46 12.29 -5.13
C ILE A 78 6.65 11.43 -3.89
N SER A 79 6.37 12.02 -2.73
CA SER A 79 6.50 11.37 -1.42
C SER A 79 5.15 11.23 -0.73
N GLY A 80 4.94 10.13 0.00
CA GLY A 80 3.73 9.93 0.79
C GLY A 80 3.48 8.47 1.13
N MET A 81 2.40 8.19 1.83
CA MET A 81 2.04 6.83 2.28
C MET A 81 1.79 5.84 1.12
N PRO A 82 1.87 4.52 1.35
CA PRO A 82 1.55 3.54 0.33
C PRO A 82 0.09 3.67 -0.14
N GLY A 83 -0.20 3.21 -1.37
CA GLY A 83 -1.57 3.08 -1.86
C GLY A 83 -2.34 4.36 -2.20
N ILE A 84 -1.72 5.54 -2.09
CA ILE A 84 -2.35 6.84 -2.40
C ILE A 84 -2.19 7.31 -3.86
N GLY A 85 -1.70 6.44 -4.75
CA GLY A 85 -1.60 6.73 -6.19
C GLY A 85 -0.30 7.39 -6.68
N LYS A 86 0.79 7.41 -5.90
CA LYS A 86 2.07 8.04 -6.28
C LYS A 86 2.61 7.58 -7.65
N THR A 87 2.84 6.27 -7.79
CA THR A 87 3.34 5.66 -9.04
C THR A 87 2.36 5.92 -10.18
N THR A 88 1.06 5.73 -9.92
CA THR A 88 0.01 5.98 -10.89
C THR A 88 0.02 7.42 -11.42
N SER A 89 0.21 8.42 -10.55
CA SER A 89 0.30 9.82 -10.95
C SER A 89 1.47 10.09 -11.87
N VAL A 90 2.64 9.51 -11.59
CA VAL A 90 3.82 9.67 -12.46
C VAL A 90 3.59 9.01 -13.82
N LEU A 91 3.02 7.80 -13.86
CA LEU A 91 2.74 7.10 -15.11
C LEU A 91 1.66 7.82 -15.94
N CYS A 92 0.62 8.35 -15.31
CA CYS A 92 -0.41 9.15 -15.99
C CYS A 92 0.18 10.44 -16.56
N LEU A 93 1.02 11.14 -15.77
CA LEU A 93 1.76 12.31 -16.23
C LEU A 93 2.64 11.98 -17.44
N ALA A 94 3.37 10.86 -17.37
CA ALA A 94 4.23 10.40 -18.45
C ALA A 94 3.44 10.10 -19.74
N ARG A 95 2.28 9.45 -19.63
CA ARG A 95 1.38 9.19 -20.78
C ARG A 95 0.85 10.48 -21.38
N GLN A 96 0.39 11.42 -20.55
CA GLN A 96 -0.12 12.71 -21.05
C GLN A 96 1.00 13.59 -21.62
N LEU A 97 2.23 13.46 -21.11
CA LEU A 97 3.39 14.20 -21.60
C LEU A 97 3.92 13.67 -22.94
N LEU A 98 3.95 12.36 -23.13
CA LEU A 98 4.69 11.75 -24.23
C LEU A 98 3.79 11.06 -25.26
N GLY A 99 2.51 10.83 -24.94
CA GLY A 99 1.55 10.21 -25.85
C GLY A 99 2.09 8.91 -26.45
N ASP A 100 2.12 8.85 -27.78
CA ASP A 100 2.61 7.69 -28.52
C ASP A 100 4.10 7.40 -28.29
N SER A 101 4.90 8.43 -27.98
CA SER A 101 6.33 8.29 -27.67
C SER A 101 6.61 7.72 -26.28
N TYR A 102 5.58 7.39 -25.49
CA TYR A 102 5.72 6.83 -24.14
C TYR A 102 6.67 5.63 -24.09
N LYS A 103 6.53 4.67 -25.02
CA LYS A 103 7.33 3.43 -25.02
C LYS A 103 8.83 3.66 -25.25
N GLU A 104 9.19 4.71 -25.97
CA GLU A 104 10.58 5.00 -26.33
C GLU A 104 11.24 6.03 -25.41
N ALA A 105 10.44 6.93 -24.85
CA ALA A 105 10.88 8.08 -24.07
C ALA A 105 10.62 7.98 -22.58
N VAL A 106 10.01 6.88 -22.09
CA VAL A 106 9.88 6.57 -20.67
C VAL A 106 10.72 5.34 -20.30
N LEU A 107 11.52 5.47 -19.26
CA LEU A 107 12.19 4.36 -18.60
C LEU A 107 11.61 4.20 -17.20
N GLU A 108 10.83 3.14 -16.98
CA GLU A 108 10.36 2.74 -15.66
C GLU A 108 11.36 1.75 -15.05
N LEU A 109 11.77 2.03 -13.82
CA LEU A 109 12.62 1.16 -13.02
C LEU A 109 12.03 1.06 -11.63
N ASN A 110 11.77 -0.17 -11.20
CA ASN A 110 11.47 -0.46 -9.81
C ASN A 110 12.79 -0.65 -9.06
N ALA A 111 13.10 0.24 -8.12
CA ALA A 111 14.39 0.24 -7.43
C ALA A 111 14.58 -0.97 -6.50
N SER A 112 13.50 -1.67 -6.11
CA SER A 112 13.58 -2.89 -5.30
C SER A 112 14.18 -4.08 -6.03
N ASP A 113 13.93 -4.18 -7.33
CA ASP A 113 14.25 -5.38 -8.12
C ASP A 113 15.63 -5.25 -8.77
N GLU A 114 16.00 -4.04 -9.19
CA GLU A 114 17.29 -3.75 -9.84
C GLU A 114 18.26 -3.02 -8.90
N ARG A 115 18.66 -3.70 -7.81
CA ARG A 115 19.46 -3.12 -6.70
C ARG A 115 20.93 -2.81 -7.03
N GLY A 116 21.46 -3.31 -8.15
CA GLY A 116 22.87 -3.14 -8.49
C GLY A 116 23.20 -1.68 -8.82
N ILE A 117 24.11 -1.06 -8.05
CA ILE A 117 24.59 0.32 -8.28
C ILE A 117 25.00 0.50 -9.76
N ASP A 118 25.73 -0.48 -10.30
CA ASP A 118 26.21 -0.45 -11.68
C ASP A 118 25.10 -0.68 -12.70
N VAL A 119 24.09 -1.49 -12.40
CA VAL A 119 22.96 -1.74 -13.30
C VAL A 119 22.12 -0.47 -13.46
N VAL A 120 21.76 0.15 -12.33
CA VAL A 120 21.00 1.40 -12.30
C VAL A 120 21.78 2.51 -13.01
N ARG A 121 23.06 2.66 -12.68
CA ARG A 121 23.93 3.68 -13.29
C ARG A 121 24.05 3.48 -14.81
N ASN A 122 24.36 2.27 -15.26
CA ASN A 122 24.61 2.03 -16.68
C ASN A 122 23.32 2.09 -17.51
N ARG A 123 22.22 1.55 -17.00
CA ARG A 123 20.92 1.57 -17.70
C ARG A 123 20.36 2.99 -17.82
N ILE A 124 20.39 3.77 -16.73
CA ILE A 124 19.93 5.15 -16.74
C ILE A 124 20.86 6.03 -17.58
N LYS A 125 22.19 5.83 -17.50
CA LYS A 125 23.14 6.56 -18.34
C LYS A 125 22.93 6.24 -19.82
N GLY A 126 22.76 4.97 -20.19
CA GLY A 126 22.49 4.56 -21.57
C GLY A 126 21.19 5.17 -22.11
N PHE A 127 20.13 5.16 -21.30
CA PHE A 127 18.87 5.79 -21.65
C PHE A 127 18.97 7.33 -21.76
N ALA A 128 19.70 7.98 -20.85
CA ALA A 128 19.96 9.42 -20.90
C ALA A 128 20.77 9.81 -22.16
N GLN A 129 21.65 8.93 -22.64
CA GLN A 129 22.43 9.13 -23.87
C GLN A 129 21.65 8.84 -25.16
N LYS A 130 20.65 7.96 -25.13
CA LYS A 130 19.81 7.64 -26.29
C LYS A 130 19.15 8.91 -26.83
N LYS A 131 19.38 9.26 -28.10
CA LYS A 131 18.67 10.37 -28.75
C LYS A 131 17.27 9.91 -29.16
N VAL A 132 16.26 10.60 -28.65
CA VAL A 132 14.85 10.39 -29.03
C VAL A 132 14.32 11.74 -29.49
N THR A 133 13.71 11.77 -30.66
CA THR A 133 13.08 12.96 -31.24
C THR A 133 11.74 13.17 -30.56
N LEU A 134 11.63 14.20 -29.73
CA LEU A 134 10.40 14.57 -29.03
C LEU A 134 9.90 15.94 -29.51
N PRO A 135 8.59 16.22 -29.39
CA PRO A 135 8.03 17.54 -29.64
C PRO A 135 8.73 18.63 -28.80
N GLN A 136 8.69 19.86 -29.30
CA GLN A 136 9.34 21.00 -28.64
C GLN A 136 8.84 21.14 -27.19
N GLY A 137 9.79 21.28 -26.24
CA GLY A 137 9.50 21.41 -24.82
C GLY A 137 9.27 20.08 -24.07
N ARG A 138 9.20 18.94 -24.76
CA ARG A 138 9.07 17.62 -24.14
C ARG A 138 10.44 16.95 -23.95
N HIS A 139 10.60 16.25 -22.84
CA HIS A 139 11.84 15.62 -22.42
C HIS A 139 11.60 14.13 -22.17
N LYS A 140 12.65 13.32 -22.27
CA LYS A 140 12.59 11.92 -21.84
C LYS A 140 12.33 11.86 -20.34
N LEU A 141 11.67 10.81 -19.87
CA LEU A 141 11.33 10.65 -18.47
C LEU A 141 11.88 9.34 -17.92
N VAL A 142 12.62 9.45 -16.81
CA VAL A 142 13.03 8.30 -16.01
C VAL A 142 12.16 8.26 -14.76
N VAL A 143 11.39 7.19 -14.61
CA VAL A 143 10.53 6.93 -13.45
C VAL A 143 11.24 5.92 -12.56
N LEU A 144 11.54 6.32 -11.34
CA LEU A 144 12.13 5.47 -10.31
C LEU A 144 11.11 5.26 -9.22
N ASP A 145 10.50 4.07 -9.19
CA ASP A 145 9.61 3.68 -8.10
C ASP A 145 10.42 3.10 -6.93
N GLU A 146 9.88 3.25 -5.72
CA GLU A 146 10.53 2.86 -4.46
C GLU A 146 11.96 3.45 -4.31
N ALA A 147 12.15 4.71 -4.69
CA ALA A 147 13.46 5.36 -4.66
C ALA A 147 14.09 5.40 -3.25
N ASP A 148 13.30 5.22 -2.19
CA ASP A 148 13.76 5.08 -0.81
C ASP A 148 14.46 3.74 -0.51
N SER A 149 14.30 2.73 -1.38
CA SER A 149 15.02 1.46 -1.32
C SER A 149 16.40 1.51 -1.99
N MET A 150 16.74 2.62 -2.68
CA MET A 150 18.04 2.77 -3.32
C MET A 150 19.17 3.05 -2.32
N THR A 151 20.33 2.43 -2.56
CA THR A 151 21.54 2.73 -1.78
C THR A 151 22.02 4.17 -2.00
N SER A 152 22.63 4.77 -0.98
CA SER A 152 23.19 6.12 -1.06
C SER A 152 24.23 6.26 -2.18
N GLY A 153 25.04 5.22 -2.43
CA GLY A 153 25.99 5.17 -3.54
C GLY A 153 25.34 5.28 -4.91
N ALA A 154 24.22 4.58 -5.14
CA ALA A 154 23.46 4.69 -6.39
C ALA A 154 22.85 6.09 -6.55
N GLN A 155 22.30 6.66 -5.48
CA GLN A 155 21.75 8.02 -5.51
C GLN A 155 22.82 9.08 -5.82
N GLN A 156 24.03 8.95 -5.28
CA GLN A 156 25.15 9.84 -5.61
C GLN A 156 25.57 9.74 -7.08
N ALA A 157 25.55 8.54 -7.66
CA ALA A 157 25.82 8.35 -9.08
C ALA A 157 24.74 9.03 -9.96
N LEU A 158 23.47 8.97 -9.55
CA LEU A 158 22.36 9.62 -10.25
C LEU A 158 22.46 11.14 -10.28
N ARG A 159 22.94 11.75 -9.19
CA ARG A 159 23.09 13.21 -9.10
C ARG A 159 23.82 13.81 -10.31
N ARG A 160 24.97 13.23 -10.68
CA ARG A 160 25.77 13.72 -11.81
C ARG A 160 25.06 13.51 -13.15
N ILE A 161 24.33 12.41 -13.30
CA ILE A 161 23.57 12.11 -14.52
C ILE A 161 22.44 13.11 -14.70
N MET A 162 21.72 13.43 -13.62
CA MET A 162 20.64 14.42 -13.62
C MET A 162 21.14 15.80 -14.02
N GLU A 163 22.31 16.22 -13.52
CA GLU A 163 22.90 17.51 -13.88
C GLU A 163 23.28 17.58 -15.37
N ILE A 164 24.03 16.60 -15.86
CA ILE A 164 24.55 16.59 -17.23
C ILE A 164 23.43 16.49 -18.27
N TYR A 165 22.40 15.70 -18.01
CA TYR A 165 21.35 15.39 -18.97
C TYR A 165 20.01 16.11 -18.71
N SER A 166 19.98 17.11 -17.83
CA SER A 166 18.78 17.90 -17.46
C SER A 166 18.04 18.52 -18.65
N SER A 167 18.76 18.86 -19.72
CA SER A 167 18.21 19.44 -20.96
C SER A 167 17.47 18.44 -21.84
N THR A 168 17.66 17.13 -21.65
CA THR A 168 17.06 16.08 -22.50
C THR A 168 16.24 15.06 -21.71
N THR A 169 16.55 14.88 -20.42
CA THR A 169 16.00 13.83 -19.57
C THR A 169 15.58 14.43 -18.23
N ARG A 170 14.34 14.19 -17.85
CA ARG A 170 13.76 14.54 -16.56
C ARG A 170 13.55 13.27 -15.73
N PHE A 171 13.48 13.45 -14.42
CA PHE A 171 13.45 12.35 -13.46
C PHE A 171 12.24 12.53 -12.56
N ALA A 172 11.52 11.44 -12.34
CA ALA A 172 10.41 11.37 -11.40
C ALA A 172 10.68 10.24 -10.41
N PHE A 173 10.80 10.59 -9.13
CA PHE A 173 11.01 9.64 -8.05
C PHE A 173 9.70 9.44 -7.30
N ALA A 174 9.27 8.20 -7.11
CA ALA A 174 8.20 7.86 -6.19
C ALA A 174 8.84 7.19 -4.95
N CYS A 175 8.53 7.70 -3.76
CA CYS A 175 9.05 7.14 -2.52
C CYS A 175 8.03 7.24 -1.38
N ASN A 176 8.18 6.38 -0.37
CA ASN A 176 7.37 6.49 0.84
C ASN A 176 7.96 7.53 1.81
N GLN A 177 9.28 7.52 1.95
CA GLN A 177 10.01 8.40 2.86
C GLN A 177 10.95 9.32 2.07
N SER A 178 10.62 10.62 2.02
CA SER A 178 11.51 11.61 1.39
C SER A 178 12.88 11.68 2.06
N ASN A 179 12.96 11.42 3.37
CA ASN A 179 14.18 11.54 4.17
C ASN A 179 15.27 10.53 3.78
N LYS A 180 14.90 9.42 3.12
CA LYS A 180 15.85 8.42 2.61
C LYS A 180 16.51 8.83 1.28
N ILE A 181 16.03 9.89 0.65
CA ILE A 181 16.64 10.48 -0.54
C ILE A 181 17.71 11.48 -0.10
N ILE A 182 18.90 11.40 -0.68
CA ILE A 182 20.00 12.32 -0.35
C ILE A 182 19.62 13.78 -0.68
N GLU A 183 20.03 14.72 0.17
CA GLU A 183 19.77 16.16 0.02
C GLU A 183 20.23 16.73 -1.35
N PRO A 184 21.36 16.30 -1.95
CA PRO A 184 21.75 16.74 -3.29
C PRO A 184 20.72 16.42 -4.38
N LEU A 185 19.93 15.34 -4.25
CA LEU A 185 18.84 15.04 -5.18
C LEU A 185 17.61 15.88 -4.85
N GLN A 186 17.26 15.99 -3.57
CA GLN A 186 16.11 16.78 -3.12
C GLN A 186 16.20 18.24 -3.57
N SER A 187 17.37 18.87 -3.43
CA SER A 187 17.61 20.26 -3.85
C SER A 187 17.40 20.53 -5.34
N ARG A 188 17.44 19.49 -6.19
CA ARG A 188 17.26 19.58 -7.65
C ARG A 188 15.86 19.18 -8.11
N CYS A 189 15.00 18.75 -7.19
CA CYS A 189 13.67 18.25 -7.50
C CYS A 189 12.57 19.07 -6.81
N ALA A 190 11.44 19.25 -7.49
CA ALA A 190 10.22 19.70 -6.86
C ALA A 190 9.63 18.56 -6.01
N ILE A 191 9.51 18.79 -4.70
CA ILE A 191 8.96 17.81 -3.75
C ILE A 191 7.44 17.99 -3.70
N LEU A 192 6.73 16.97 -4.16
CA LEU A 192 5.27 16.86 -4.08
C LEU A 192 4.93 15.88 -2.96
N ARG A 193 4.21 16.35 -1.94
CA ARG A 193 3.80 15.54 -0.79
C ARG A 193 2.34 15.13 -0.96
N TYR A 194 2.09 13.83 -1.00
CA TYR A 194 0.75 13.27 -1.05
C TYR A 194 0.29 12.93 0.37
N ALA A 195 -0.94 13.32 0.70
CA ALA A 195 -1.65 12.94 1.91
C ALA A 195 -2.44 11.64 1.69
N ARG A 196 -2.85 11.01 2.81
CA ARG A 196 -3.83 9.92 2.81
C ARG A 196 -5.12 10.38 2.15
N LEU A 197 -5.80 9.45 1.49
CA LEU A 197 -7.12 9.72 0.91
C LEU A 197 -8.15 9.87 2.03
N THR A 198 -9.09 10.78 1.80
CA THR A 198 -10.27 10.91 2.68
C THR A 198 -11.26 9.80 2.43
N ASP A 199 -12.07 9.46 3.43
CA ASP A 199 -13.08 8.40 3.34
C ASP A 199 -14.03 8.62 2.15
N ALA A 200 -14.47 9.86 1.92
CA ALA A 200 -15.31 10.23 0.79
C ALA A 200 -14.64 9.94 -0.56
N GLN A 201 -13.34 10.23 -0.69
CA GLN A 201 -12.56 9.96 -1.91
C GLN A 201 -12.42 8.46 -2.17
N VAL A 202 -12.18 7.66 -1.12
CA VAL A 202 -12.11 6.21 -1.23
C VAL A 202 -13.47 5.64 -1.67
N VAL A 203 -14.57 6.12 -1.08
CA VAL A 203 -15.94 5.72 -1.44
C VAL A 203 -16.23 5.98 -2.91
N THR A 204 -15.96 7.19 -3.40
CA THR A 204 -16.22 7.54 -4.81
C THR A 204 -15.53 6.56 -5.75
N ARG A 205 -14.26 6.21 -5.48
CA ARG A 205 -13.54 5.27 -6.32
C ARG A 205 -14.05 3.83 -6.18
N LEU A 206 -14.41 3.40 -4.97
CA LEU A 206 -15.01 2.07 -4.76
C LEU A 206 -16.34 1.92 -5.48
N MET A 207 -17.20 2.94 -5.43
CA MET A 207 -18.50 2.93 -6.13
C MET A 207 -18.32 2.74 -7.64
N HIS A 208 -17.36 3.44 -8.26
CA HIS A 208 -17.07 3.25 -9.69
C HIS A 208 -16.70 1.80 -10.04
N ILE A 209 -15.97 1.12 -9.15
CA ILE A 209 -15.57 -0.28 -9.34
C ILE A 209 -16.75 -1.23 -9.11
N ILE A 210 -17.55 -0.96 -8.07
CA ILE A 210 -18.76 -1.73 -7.74
C ILE A 210 -19.76 -1.67 -8.88
N ASP A 211 -20.00 -0.49 -9.47
CA ASP A 211 -20.92 -0.31 -10.59
C ASP A 211 -20.41 -1.00 -11.86
N ALA A 212 -19.10 -0.90 -12.14
CA ALA A 212 -18.50 -1.53 -13.30
C ALA A 212 -18.52 -3.07 -13.23
N GLU A 213 -18.31 -3.66 -12.05
CA GLU A 213 -18.30 -5.12 -11.85
C GLU A 213 -19.66 -5.66 -11.38
N LYS A 214 -20.66 -4.80 -11.15
CA LYS A 214 -22.00 -5.14 -10.62
C LYS A 214 -21.94 -5.97 -9.32
N VAL A 215 -21.09 -5.54 -8.39
CA VAL A 215 -20.90 -6.20 -7.09
C VAL A 215 -22.10 -5.94 -6.18
N LYS A 216 -22.60 -6.97 -5.50
CA LYS A 216 -23.65 -6.82 -4.47
C LYS A 216 -23.02 -6.42 -3.14
N TYR A 217 -23.48 -5.31 -2.56
CA TYR A 217 -22.94 -4.77 -1.31
C TYR A 217 -24.04 -4.29 -0.35
N ASN A 218 -23.66 -4.13 0.92
CA ASN A 218 -24.42 -3.41 1.94
C ASN A 218 -23.64 -2.16 2.38
N ASP A 219 -24.33 -1.14 2.87
CA ASP A 219 -23.72 0.12 3.36
C ASP A 219 -22.73 -0.15 4.51
N GLU A 220 -23.05 -1.10 5.38
CA GLU A 220 -22.16 -1.56 6.45
C GLU A 220 -20.88 -2.22 5.91
N GLY A 221 -20.97 -2.93 4.78
CA GLY A 221 -19.82 -3.53 4.11
C GLY A 221 -18.89 -2.47 3.54
N LEU A 222 -19.45 -1.42 2.92
CA LEU A 222 -18.67 -0.29 2.42
C LEU A 222 -17.98 0.46 3.57
N ALA A 223 -18.69 0.71 4.67
CA ALA A 223 -18.12 1.32 5.86
C ALA A 223 -16.97 0.48 6.47
N ALA A 224 -17.12 -0.84 6.51
CA ALA A 224 -16.07 -1.76 6.98
C ALA A 224 -14.82 -1.72 6.08
N LEU A 225 -14.99 -1.65 4.76
CA LEU A 225 -13.88 -1.53 3.81
C LEU A 225 -13.08 -0.24 4.00
N ILE A 226 -13.78 0.90 4.16
CA ILE A 226 -13.14 2.20 4.42
C ILE A 226 -12.39 2.16 5.75
N PHE A 227 -13.03 1.64 6.79
CA PHE A 227 -12.44 1.52 8.11
C PHE A 227 -11.17 0.66 8.10
N SER A 228 -11.14 -0.41 7.31
CA SER A 228 -9.97 -1.28 7.14
C SER A 228 -8.87 -0.63 6.31
N ALA A 229 -9.22 0.15 5.29
CA ALA A 229 -8.27 0.70 4.33
C ALA A 229 -7.43 1.88 4.83
N GLU A 230 -7.88 2.63 5.84
CA GLU A 230 -7.17 3.82 6.38
C GLU A 230 -6.69 4.83 5.31
N GLY A 231 -7.42 4.99 4.20
CA GLY A 231 -7.02 5.87 3.10
C GLY A 231 -5.98 5.28 2.14
N ASP A 232 -5.66 3.99 2.25
CA ASP A 232 -4.95 3.21 1.22
C ASP A 232 -5.96 2.64 0.21
N MET A 233 -5.93 3.15 -1.02
CA MET A 233 -6.84 2.71 -2.08
C MET A 233 -6.57 1.28 -2.53
N ARG A 234 -5.30 0.87 -2.56
CA ARG A 234 -4.90 -0.48 -2.97
C ARG A 234 -5.44 -1.50 -1.99
N GLN A 235 -5.31 -1.24 -0.69
CA GLN A 235 -5.85 -2.09 0.36
C GLN A 235 -7.38 -2.17 0.28
N ALA A 236 -8.07 -1.05 0.08
CA ALA A 236 -9.53 -1.05 -0.05
C ALA A 236 -10.01 -1.92 -1.22
N ILE A 237 -9.37 -1.81 -2.39
CA ILE A 237 -9.71 -2.60 -3.58
C ILE A 237 -9.42 -4.09 -3.36
N ASN A 238 -8.27 -4.41 -2.74
CA ASN A 238 -7.91 -5.79 -2.41
C ASN A 238 -8.92 -6.41 -1.46
N ASN A 239 -9.33 -5.69 -0.41
CA ASN A 239 -10.31 -6.18 0.55
C ASN A 239 -11.69 -6.36 -0.10
N LEU A 240 -12.11 -5.43 -0.95
CA LEU A 240 -13.35 -5.54 -1.72
C LEU A 240 -13.33 -6.81 -2.59
N GLN A 241 -12.23 -7.02 -3.31
CA GLN A 241 -12.06 -8.19 -4.16
C GLN A 241 -12.08 -9.49 -3.36
N SER A 242 -11.30 -9.59 -2.29
CA SER A 242 -11.21 -10.80 -1.47
C SER A 242 -12.56 -11.13 -0.82
N THR A 243 -13.30 -10.11 -0.38
CA THR A 243 -14.66 -10.29 0.18
C THR A 243 -15.64 -10.80 -0.87
N PHE A 244 -15.62 -10.22 -2.07
CA PHE A 244 -16.50 -10.65 -3.14
C PHE A 244 -16.14 -12.06 -3.64
N ALA A 245 -14.86 -12.38 -3.80
CA ALA A 245 -14.41 -13.70 -4.23
C ALA A 245 -14.70 -14.82 -3.22
N GLY A 246 -14.73 -14.51 -1.92
CA GLY A 246 -15.03 -15.48 -0.87
C GLY A 246 -16.53 -15.71 -0.64
N PHE A 247 -17.35 -14.66 -0.77
CA PHE A 247 -18.74 -14.68 -0.26
C PHE A 247 -19.80 -14.18 -1.25
N ASP A 248 -19.44 -13.73 -2.47
CA ASP A 248 -20.30 -13.12 -3.50
C ASP A 248 -21.11 -11.88 -3.05
N PHE A 249 -21.02 -11.50 -1.77
CA PHE A 249 -21.76 -10.42 -1.15
C PHE A 249 -20.89 -9.69 -0.13
N VAL A 250 -20.79 -8.36 -0.29
CA VAL A 250 -19.96 -7.50 0.56
C VAL A 250 -20.79 -6.98 1.73
N SER A 251 -20.70 -7.67 2.87
CA SER A 251 -21.28 -7.26 4.16
C SER A 251 -20.19 -6.91 5.17
N GLY A 252 -20.52 -6.17 6.24
CA GLY A 252 -19.57 -5.82 7.30
C GLY A 252 -18.90 -7.06 7.92
N ASP A 253 -19.70 -8.08 8.25
CA ASP A 253 -19.20 -9.35 8.80
C ASP A 253 -18.26 -10.07 7.85
N ASN A 254 -18.59 -10.12 6.55
CA ASN A 254 -17.75 -10.77 5.55
C ASN A 254 -16.42 -10.03 5.37
N VAL A 255 -16.44 -8.69 5.38
CA VAL A 255 -15.22 -7.88 5.29
C VAL A 255 -14.33 -8.12 6.51
N PHE A 256 -14.86 -8.08 7.74
CA PHE A 256 -14.05 -8.31 8.94
C PHE A 256 -13.52 -9.75 9.06
N LYS A 257 -14.24 -10.74 8.53
CA LYS A 257 -13.76 -12.13 8.42
C LYS A 257 -12.57 -12.26 7.45
N VAL A 258 -12.60 -11.55 6.32
CA VAL A 258 -11.50 -11.60 5.33
C VAL A 258 -10.28 -10.81 5.79
N VAL A 259 -10.50 -9.66 6.42
CA VAL A 259 -9.42 -8.81 6.95
C VAL A 259 -8.83 -9.39 8.24
N ASP A 260 -9.54 -10.32 8.88
CA ASP A 260 -9.17 -10.96 10.15
C ASP A 260 -8.86 -9.94 11.26
N SER A 261 -9.71 -8.91 11.34
CA SER A 261 -9.59 -7.85 12.36
C SER A 261 -10.75 -7.91 13.35
N PRO A 262 -10.51 -7.59 14.65
CA PRO A 262 -11.56 -7.53 15.64
C PRO A 262 -12.68 -6.58 15.24
N HIS A 263 -13.93 -7.01 15.43
CA HIS A 263 -15.08 -6.19 15.10
C HIS A 263 -15.09 -4.88 15.94
N PRO A 264 -15.19 -3.68 15.32
CA PRO A 264 -15.09 -2.40 16.04
C PRO A 264 -16.10 -2.25 17.18
N ILE A 265 -17.31 -2.77 17.01
CA ILE A 265 -18.37 -2.77 18.04
C ILE A 265 -17.92 -3.46 19.34
N LYS A 266 -17.25 -4.63 19.24
CA LYS A 266 -16.78 -5.36 20.44
C LYS A 266 -15.71 -4.55 21.18
N VAL A 267 -14.76 -3.99 20.42
CA VAL A 267 -13.70 -3.15 20.97
C VAL A 267 -14.25 -1.84 21.56
N GLN A 268 -15.27 -1.26 20.94
CA GLN A 268 -15.96 -0.08 21.45
C GLN A 268 -16.68 -0.37 22.77
N ALA A 269 -17.36 -1.52 22.87
CA ALA A 269 -18.00 -1.98 24.10
C ALA A 269 -16.96 -2.18 25.22
N MET A 270 -15.80 -2.74 24.89
CA MET A 270 -14.67 -2.89 25.82
C MET A 270 -14.15 -1.54 26.32
N ILE A 271 -13.90 -0.57 25.43
CA ILE A 271 -13.43 0.77 25.83
C ILE A 271 -14.49 1.50 26.67
N LYS A 272 -15.78 1.35 26.34
CA LYS A 272 -16.87 1.91 27.14
C LYS A 272 -16.94 1.28 28.54
N ALA A 273 -16.77 -0.03 28.66
CA ALA A 273 -16.69 -0.71 29.95
C ALA A 273 -15.48 -0.23 30.78
N CYS A 274 -14.32 -0.01 30.14
CA CYS A 274 -13.17 0.63 30.78
C CYS A 274 -13.51 2.04 31.26
N TYR A 275 -14.23 2.82 30.45
CA TYR A 275 -14.62 4.19 30.81
C TYR A 275 -15.54 4.23 32.04
N GLU A 276 -16.47 3.29 32.14
CA GLU A 276 -17.38 3.11 33.28
C GLU A 276 -16.70 2.47 34.52
N GLY A 277 -15.43 2.08 34.43
CA GLY A 277 -14.70 1.42 35.52
C GLY A 277 -15.06 -0.07 35.72
N LYS A 278 -15.76 -0.69 34.77
CA LYS A 278 -16.14 -2.12 34.84
C LYS A 278 -15.03 -3.01 34.25
N VAL A 279 -13.97 -3.21 35.03
CA VAL A 279 -12.77 -3.96 34.60
C VAL A 279 -13.09 -5.41 34.24
N SER A 280 -13.91 -6.10 35.03
CA SER A 280 -14.26 -7.52 34.78
C SER A 280 -14.87 -7.71 33.41
N VAL A 281 -15.90 -6.92 33.09
CA VAL A 281 -16.59 -6.96 31.78
C VAL A 281 -15.63 -6.66 30.63
N ALA A 282 -14.71 -5.70 30.79
CA ALA A 282 -13.73 -5.38 29.77
C ALA A 282 -12.71 -6.52 29.56
N LEU A 283 -12.30 -7.19 30.63
CA LEU A 283 -11.40 -8.35 30.57
C LEU A 283 -12.07 -9.58 29.95
N ASP A 284 -13.37 -9.78 30.19
CA ASP A 284 -14.14 -10.86 29.58
C ASP A 284 -14.22 -10.68 28.05
N ILE A 285 -14.53 -9.45 27.59
CA ILE A 285 -14.55 -9.12 26.15
C ILE A 285 -13.15 -9.30 25.53
N LEU A 286 -12.08 -8.89 26.24
CA LEU A 286 -10.72 -9.11 25.79
C LEU A 286 -10.40 -10.61 25.69
N GLY A 287 -10.84 -11.41 26.66
CA GLY A 287 -10.71 -12.86 26.66
C GLY A 287 -11.43 -13.52 25.48
N GLU A 288 -12.63 -13.05 25.14
CA GLU A 288 -13.34 -13.51 23.93
C GLU A 288 -12.54 -13.22 22.66
N LEU A 289 -12.01 -11.99 22.52
CA LEU A 289 -11.19 -11.62 21.35
C LEU A 289 -9.91 -12.47 21.29
N TRP A 290 -9.29 -12.76 22.43
CA TRP A 290 -8.12 -13.61 22.49
C TRP A 290 -8.43 -15.06 22.11
N ASN A 291 -9.54 -15.61 22.59
CA ASN A 291 -9.98 -16.98 22.30
C ASN A 291 -10.37 -17.18 20.83
N LEU A 292 -10.81 -16.11 20.16
CA LEU A 292 -11.03 -16.11 18.70
C LEU A 292 -9.72 -16.17 17.90
N GLY A 293 -8.57 -16.04 18.54
CA GLY A 293 -7.25 -16.17 17.91
C GLY A 293 -6.69 -14.87 17.32
N TYR A 294 -7.31 -13.72 17.62
CA TYR A 294 -6.79 -12.43 17.15
C TYR A 294 -5.42 -12.12 17.75
N SER A 295 -4.52 -11.57 16.92
CA SER A 295 -3.20 -11.15 17.36
C SER A 295 -3.28 -10.00 18.37
N SER A 296 -2.39 -10.00 19.36
CA SER A 296 -2.20 -8.88 20.29
C SER A 296 -2.02 -7.53 19.59
N HIS A 297 -1.32 -7.54 18.45
CA HIS A 297 -1.08 -6.35 17.64
C HIS A 297 -2.39 -5.80 17.04
N ASP A 298 -3.26 -6.68 16.54
CA ASP A 298 -4.49 -6.27 15.85
C ASP A 298 -5.55 -5.80 16.85
N ILE A 299 -5.60 -6.43 18.03
CA ILE A 299 -6.42 -5.96 19.16
C ILE A 299 -6.01 -4.55 19.56
N ILE A 300 -4.72 -4.28 19.79
CA ILE A 300 -4.24 -2.96 20.19
C ILE A 300 -4.43 -1.92 19.08
N SER A 301 -4.12 -2.27 17.84
CA SER A 301 -4.28 -1.37 16.70
C SER A 301 -5.74 -0.97 16.49
N THR A 302 -6.65 -1.93 16.62
CA THR A 302 -8.10 -1.67 16.57
C THR A 302 -8.54 -0.84 17.77
N MET A 303 -8.02 -1.11 18.97
CA MET A 303 -8.32 -0.34 20.18
C MET A 303 -7.89 1.12 20.05
N PHE A 304 -6.71 1.38 19.48
CA PHE A 304 -6.23 2.71 19.15
C PHE A 304 -7.17 3.41 18.16
N ARG A 305 -7.54 2.71 17.08
CA ARG A 305 -8.41 3.24 16.02
C ARG A 305 -9.80 3.61 16.56
N VAL A 306 -10.41 2.71 17.33
CA VAL A 306 -11.74 2.91 17.92
C VAL A 306 -11.71 4.02 18.98
N THR A 307 -10.66 4.10 19.81
CA THR A 307 -10.53 5.18 20.82
C THR A 307 -10.51 6.57 20.17
N LYS A 308 -9.87 6.69 18.98
CA LYS A 308 -9.81 7.96 18.24
C LYS A 308 -11.18 8.40 17.70
N THR A 309 -12.07 7.47 17.35
CA THR A 309 -13.37 7.76 16.72
C THR A 309 -14.54 7.79 17.69
N ILE A 310 -14.39 7.26 18.91
CA ILE A 310 -15.48 7.23 19.90
C ILE A 310 -15.93 8.65 20.28
N PRO A 311 -17.23 8.99 20.13
CA PRO A 311 -17.76 10.31 20.51
C PRO A 311 -18.10 10.42 22.00
N THR A 312 -18.27 9.31 22.72
CA THR A 312 -18.75 9.30 24.13
C THR A 312 -17.70 9.75 25.15
N LEU A 313 -16.42 9.82 24.76
CA LEU A 313 -15.31 10.17 25.64
C LEU A 313 -15.04 11.68 25.60
N SER A 314 -14.64 12.26 26.73
CA SER A 314 -14.09 13.62 26.73
C SER A 314 -12.73 13.64 26.01
N GLU A 315 -12.37 14.75 25.36
CA GLU A 315 -11.08 14.87 24.65
C GLU A 315 -9.88 14.61 25.58
N HIS A 316 -9.95 15.07 26.84
CA HIS A 316 -8.92 14.78 27.84
C HIS A 316 -8.80 13.28 28.12
N SER A 317 -9.91 12.59 28.37
CA SER A 317 -9.91 11.14 28.61
C SER A 317 -9.45 10.36 27.37
N LYS A 318 -9.81 10.78 26.16
CA LYS A 318 -9.32 10.16 24.90
C LYS A 318 -7.80 10.22 24.81
N LEU A 319 -7.20 11.37 25.11
CA LEU A 319 -5.76 11.55 25.02
C LEU A 319 -5.00 10.67 26.03
N GLU A 320 -5.47 10.60 27.28
CA GLU A 320 -4.87 9.70 28.28
C GLU A 320 -5.05 8.23 27.91
N PHE A 321 -6.20 7.85 27.34
CA PHE A 321 -6.42 6.49 26.85
C PHE A 321 -5.45 6.17 25.69
N ILE A 322 -5.34 7.05 24.70
CA ILE A 322 -4.43 6.90 23.56
C ILE A 322 -2.98 6.75 24.03
N LYS A 323 -2.57 7.50 25.05
CA LYS A 323 -1.24 7.42 25.64
C LYS A 323 -0.96 6.04 26.26
N GLU A 324 -1.86 5.52 27.08
CA GLU A 324 -1.73 4.19 27.68
C GLU A 324 -1.77 3.05 26.64
N ILE A 325 -2.60 3.20 25.61
CA ILE A 325 -2.65 2.30 24.46
C ILE A 325 -1.32 2.33 23.71
N GLY A 326 -0.77 3.54 23.45
CA GLY A 326 0.51 3.73 22.78
C GLY A 326 1.68 3.08 23.53
N PHE A 327 1.76 3.24 24.86
CA PHE A 327 2.79 2.57 25.66
C PHE A 327 2.67 1.05 25.61
N THR A 328 1.44 0.53 25.63
CA THR A 328 1.21 -0.92 25.52
C THR A 328 1.57 -1.41 24.12
N HIS A 329 1.23 -0.64 23.08
CA HIS A 329 1.57 -0.94 21.70
C HIS A 329 3.09 -1.06 21.52
N MET A 330 3.87 -0.11 22.07
CA MET A 330 5.33 -0.17 22.03
C MET A 330 5.87 -1.44 22.67
N LYS A 331 5.38 -1.82 23.86
CA LYS A 331 5.80 -3.06 24.54
C LYS A 331 5.47 -4.31 23.74
N VAL A 332 4.32 -4.31 23.07
CA VAL A 332 3.95 -5.41 22.17
C VAL A 332 4.87 -5.46 20.95
N LEU A 333 5.24 -4.32 20.37
CA LEU A 333 6.21 -4.25 19.26
C LEU A 333 7.64 -4.65 19.68
N GLU A 334 8.01 -4.46 20.94
CA GLU A 334 9.27 -4.96 21.52
C GLU A 334 9.28 -6.49 21.71
N GLY A 335 8.17 -7.18 21.43
CA GLY A 335 8.05 -8.64 21.42
C GLY A 335 7.22 -9.24 22.56
N MET A 336 6.66 -8.42 23.46
CA MET A 336 5.88 -8.91 24.60
C MET A 336 4.40 -9.13 24.24
N HIS A 337 4.12 -10.15 23.44
CA HIS A 337 2.78 -10.48 22.91
C HIS A 337 1.87 -11.27 23.89
N THR A 338 1.87 -10.95 25.17
CA THR A 338 1.12 -11.73 26.17
C THR A 338 -0.25 -11.13 26.47
N LEU A 339 -1.24 -12.00 26.74
CA LEU A 339 -2.55 -11.59 27.23
C LEU A 339 -2.43 -10.71 28.49
N LEU A 340 -1.43 -10.98 29.34
CA LEU A 340 -1.15 -10.18 30.53
C LEU A 340 -0.84 -8.71 30.21
N GLN A 341 -0.14 -8.40 29.12
CA GLN A 341 0.11 -7.01 28.72
C GLN A 341 -1.18 -6.31 28.28
N LEU A 342 -2.06 -7.02 27.56
CA LEU A 342 -3.36 -6.51 27.15
C LEU A 342 -4.29 -6.28 28.35
N SER A 343 -4.38 -7.26 29.25
CA SER A 343 -5.15 -7.15 30.49
C SER A 343 -4.62 -6.02 31.38
N GLY A 344 -3.30 -5.87 31.45
CA GLY A 344 -2.65 -4.75 32.14
C GLY A 344 -2.99 -3.39 31.51
N CYS A 345 -3.12 -3.32 30.18
CA CYS A 345 -3.59 -2.11 29.49
C CYS A 345 -5.04 -1.79 29.86
N VAL A 346 -5.95 -2.76 29.77
CA VAL A 346 -7.37 -2.60 30.16
C VAL A 346 -7.51 -2.12 31.60
N ALA A 347 -6.73 -2.69 32.53
CA ALA A 347 -6.72 -2.27 33.93
C ALA A 347 -6.20 -0.83 34.11
N ARG A 348 -5.13 -0.44 33.40
CA ARG A 348 -4.61 0.95 33.43
C ARG A 348 -5.63 1.94 32.88
N LEU A 349 -6.35 1.59 31.82
CA LEU A 349 -7.40 2.43 31.24
C LEU A 349 -8.56 2.66 32.20
N ALA A 350 -9.05 1.59 32.84
CA ALA A 350 -10.12 1.70 33.82
C ALA A 350 -9.71 2.50 35.07
N ARG A 351 -8.44 2.36 35.49
CA ARG A 351 -7.90 3.12 36.63
C ARG A 351 -7.98 4.63 36.43
N LEU A 352 -7.85 5.13 35.19
CA LEU A 352 -7.87 6.57 34.90
C LEU A 352 -9.20 7.24 35.25
N ASN A 353 -10.30 6.48 35.25
CA ASN A 353 -11.64 7.00 35.55
C ASN A 353 -12.20 6.55 36.89
N MET A 354 -11.49 5.68 37.61
CA MET A 354 -11.87 5.28 38.95
C MET A 354 -11.49 6.37 39.95
N ASP A 355 -12.32 6.55 40.97
CA ASP A 355 -12.04 7.50 42.05
C ASP A 355 -10.70 7.17 42.72
N PRO A 356 -9.76 8.15 42.85
CA PRO A 356 -8.45 7.93 43.46
C PRO A 356 -8.52 7.38 44.90
N LYS A 357 -9.66 7.58 45.58
CA LYS A 357 -9.93 7.09 46.94
C LYS A 357 -10.04 5.56 47.01
N LEU A 358 -10.39 4.88 45.91
CA LEU A 358 -10.50 3.42 45.84
C LEU A 358 -9.13 2.72 45.82
N PHE A 359 -8.04 3.46 45.53
CA PHE A 359 -6.68 2.93 45.44
C PHE A 359 -5.77 3.37 46.58
N GLY A 360 -6.29 4.13 47.54
CA GLY A 360 -5.56 4.42 48.76
C GLY A 360 -5.40 3.13 49.55
N ALA A 361 -4.15 2.73 49.82
CA ALA A 361 -3.89 1.72 50.83
C ALA A 361 -4.58 2.18 52.11
N THR A 362 -5.56 1.41 52.58
CA THR A 362 -6.00 1.51 53.97
C THR A 362 -4.75 1.34 54.80
N LYS A 363 -4.24 2.45 55.35
CA LYS A 363 -3.19 2.42 56.36
C LYS A 363 -3.81 1.72 57.57
N SER A 364 -3.65 0.40 57.63
CA SER A 364 -3.87 -0.42 58.81
C SER A 364 -2.70 -0.24 59.76
#